data_AF-A0AAE3ZFW2-F1
#
_entry.id   AF-A0AAE3ZFW2-F1
#
_cell.length_a   1.000
_cell.length_b   1.000
_cell.length_c   1.000
_cell.angle_alpha   90.00
_cell.angle_beta   90.00
_cell.angle_gamma   90.00
#
_symmetry.space_group_name_H-M   'P 1'
#
loop_
_entity.id
_entity.type
_entity.pdbx_description
1 polymer ?
#
loop_
_entity_poly.entity_id
_entity_poly.type
_entity_poly.pdbx_seq_one_letter_code
_entity_poly.pdbx_strand_id
1 'polypeptide(L)'
;MSRLPSPVERCRITDDRLSELSGLVSDGTSWYAVGDGGSSLKVHVLDPQNCAVRDVRTAGIDPYDVEDLALTADGDLWLADTGDNSLRRDTVALHVMPAGGGASLYRLTYPDGPHDAEALMLGSDGVPYIVTKEPLGSAGIYRPTAELVAGQTVPLGKVGSLTVSATQTPGGPMAGSIDSVLVTGAAMSHDGTVVAVRTYTDAYLYPASGGGIIAALQREPLRVPLPHEPQGEALAFEPDGTVLSASEGSHPVRAIPGAVQAARAHGMRGSSSTPPQRTTSSAQAPEGTSDGMASARGDRHGLSATTTLLIAGGLAAVIVAVAGRLRRRTR
;
A
#
# COMPACT_ATOMS: atom_id res chain seq x y z
N MET A 1 10.49 9.35 -25.58
CA MET A 1 10.11 9.04 -24.18
C MET A 1 9.86 7.54 -24.13
N SER A 2 10.68 6.74 -23.43
CA SER A 2 10.26 5.34 -23.21
C SER A 2 9.10 5.37 -22.22
N ARG A 3 7.89 5.28 -22.78
CA ARG A 3 6.66 5.03 -22.03
C ARG A 3 6.81 3.66 -21.39
N LEU A 4 6.44 3.52 -20.12
CA LEU A 4 6.35 2.20 -19.50
C LEU A 4 5.46 1.30 -20.36
N PRO A 5 5.82 0.02 -20.55
CA PRO A 5 4.90 -0.93 -21.17
C PRO A 5 3.64 -1.01 -20.30
N SER A 6 2.49 -1.21 -20.95
CA SER A 6 1.26 -1.55 -20.25
C SER A 6 1.44 -2.86 -19.47
N PRO A 7 0.74 -3.04 -18.33
CA PRO A 7 0.76 -4.31 -17.62
C PRO A 7 0.42 -5.48 -18.55
N VAL A 8 1.24 -6.52 -18.56
CA VAL A 8 1.06 -7.73 -19.37
C VAL A 8 0.71 -8.91 -18.49
N GLU A 9 -0.07 -9.85 -19.01
CA GLU A 9 -0.36 -11.09 -18.31
C GLU A 9 0.90 -11.94 -18.15
N ARG A 10 1.17 -12.41 -16.92
CA ARG A 10 2.28 -13.32 -16.62
C ARG A 10 1.81 -14.77 -16.50
N CYS A 11 0.86 -15.01 -15.60
CA CYS A 11 0.15 -16.28 -15.42
C CYS A 11 -1.11 -16.04 -14.59
N ARG A 12 -1.91 -17.07 -14.32
CA ARG A 12 -3.15 -16.96 -13.54
C ARG A 12 -3.12 -17.89 -12.33
N ILE A 13 -3.39 -17.33 -11.15
CA ILE A 13 -3.57 -18.10 -9.93
C ILE A 13 -4.95 -18.75 -10.00
N THR A 14 -4.99 -20.08 -9.93
CA THR A 14 -6.23 -20.88 -10.06
C THR A 14 -6.49 -21.75 -8.82
N ASP A 15 -5.63 -21.64 -7.81
CA ASP A 15 -5.79 -22.33 -6.55
C ASP A 15 -6.80 -21.56 -5.67
N ASP A 16 -7.94 -22.18 -5.37
CA ASP A 16 -9.02 -21.57 -4.61
C ASP A 16 -8.60 -21.14 -3.19
N ARG A 17 -7.47 -21.65 -2.66
CA ARG A 17 -6.94 -21.22 -1.36
C ARG A 17 -6.38 -19.79 -1.39
N LEU A 18 -6.20 -19.22 -2.58
CA LEU A 18 -5.78 -17.84 -2.83
C LEU A 18 -6.90 -17.04 -3.51
N SER A 19 -8.17 -17.42 -3.33
CA SER A 19 -9.30 -16.65 -3.86
C SER A 19 -9.40 -15.25 -3.26
N GLU A 20 -8.90 -15.07 -2.04
CA GLU A 20 -8.87 -13.79 -1.30
C GLU A 20 -7.41 -13.31 -1.19
N LEU A 21 -6.62 -13.42 -2.27
CA LEU A 21 -5.22 -12.99 -2.28
C LEU A 21 -5.09 -11.52 -1.87
N SER A 22 -4.35 -11.27 -0.79
CA SER A 22 -4.14 -9.92 -0.25
C SER A 22 -2.69 -9.44 -0.45
N GLY A 23 -1.69 -10.31 -0.22
CA GLY A 23 -0.26 -9.97 -0.37
C GLY A 23 0.52 -10.85 -1.36
N LEU A 24 1.58 -10.29 -1.96
CA LEU A 24 2.52 -10.98 -2.86
C LEU A 24 3.96 -10.45 -2.70
N VAL A 25 4.96 -11.34 -2.62
CA VAL A 25 6.39 -11.01 -2.71
C VAL A 25 7.16 -12.02 -3.57
N SER A 26 8.35 -11.64 -4.06
CA SER A 26 9.20 -12.49 -4.90
C SER A 26 10.66 -12.47 -4.45
N ASP A 27 11.30 -13.64 -4.42
CA ASP A 27 12.76 -13.78 -4.27
C ASP A 27 13.47 -13.99 -5.63
N GLY A 28 12.73 -13.91 -6.75
CA GLY A 28 13.21 -14.19 -8.11
C GLY A 28 13.22 -15.67 -8.51
N THR A 29 13.04 -16.58 -7.55
CA THR A 29 12.93 -18.03 -7.78
C THR A 29 11.50 -18.51 -7.56
N SER A 30 10.85 -18.00 -6.51
CA SER A 30 9.49 -18.31 -6.09
C SER A 30 8.74 -17.02 -5.78
N TRP A 31 7.41 -17.08 -5.93
CA TRP A 31 6.53 -16.07 -5.35
C TRP A 31 5.94 -16.60 -4.06
N TYR A 32 5.70 -15.69 -3.12
CA TYR A 32 5.07 -15.97 -1.85
C TYR A 32 3.80 -15.14 -1.76
N ALA A 33 2.66 -15.79 -1.58
CA ALA A 33 1.37 -15.12 -1.49
C ALA A 33 0.65 -15.49 -0.20
N VAL A 34 -0.14 -14.54 0.29
CA VAL A 34 -1.07 -14.73 1.40
C VAL A 34 -2.46 -14.35 0.93
N GLY A 35 -3.47 -15.04 1.47
CA GLY A 35 -4.84 -14.57 1.39
C GLY A 35 -5.24 -13.87 2.68
N ASP A 36 -6.34 -13.13 2.63
CA ASP A 36 -6.96 -12.51 3.80
C ASP A 36 -7.53 -13.59 4.76
N GLY A 37 -7.39 -13.34 6.06
CA GLY A 37 -7.89 -14.18 7.15
C GLY A 37 -7.26 -15.58 7.28
N GLY A 38 -8.03 -16.49 7.88
CA GLY A 38 -7.65 -17.89 8.13
C GLY A 38 -7.83 -18.33 9.58
N SER A 39 -7.38 -19.55 9.88
CA SER A 39 -7.28 -20.08 11.26
C SER A 39 -5.85 -20.48 11.64
N SER A 40 -4.91 -20.15 10.77
CA SER A 40 -3.49 -20.50 10.86
C SER A 40 -2.69 -19.66 9.86
N LEU A 41 -1.52 -19.20 10.23
CA LEU A 41 -0.61 -18.47 9.35
C LEU A 41 -0.15 -19.37 8.19
N LYS A 42 -0.44 -18.97 6.95
CA LYS A 42 -0.13 -19.71 5.74
C LYS A 42 0.46 -18.78 4.69
N VAL A 43 1.59 -19.18 4.14
CA VAL A 43 2.18 -18.55 2.95
C VAL A 43 2.25 -19.60 1.86
N HIS A 44 1.59 -19.32 0.74
CA HIS A 44 1.64 -20.15 -0.45
C HIS A 44 2.90 -19.82 -1.25
N VAL A 45 3.65 -20.84 -1.64
CA VAL A 45 4.83 -20.70 -2.50
C VAL A 45 4.43 -21.06 -3.93
N LEU A 46 4.52 -20.11 -4.85
CA LEU A 46 4.06 -20.23 -6.23
C LEU A 46 5.23 -20.29 -7.20
N ASP A 47 5.02 -21.01 -8.29
CA ASP A 47 5.86 -21.02 -9.48
C ASP A 47 5.70 -19.71 -10.31
N PRO A 48 6.75 -18.90 -10.48
CA PRO A 48 6.68 -17.67 -11.29
C PRO A 48 6.40 -17.89 -12.79
N GLN A 49 6.49 -19.14 -13.28
CA GLN A 49 6.23 -19.46 -14.69
C GLN A 49 4.76 -19.76 -14.98
N ASN A 50 4.02 -20.31 -14.02
CA ASN A 50 2.65 -20.78 -14.25
C ASN A 50 1.69 -20.50 -13.08
N CYS A 51 2.12 -19.80 -12.03
CA CYS A 51 1.33 -19.45 -10.85
C CYS A 51 0.81 -20.66 -10.04
N ALA A 52 1.34 -21.88 -10.26
CA ALA A 52 0.93 -23.05 -9.50
C ALA A 52 1.52 -23.00 -8.08
N VAL A 53 0.70 -23.32 -7.08
CA VAL A 53 1.17 -23.51 -5.70
C VAL A 53 2.00 -24.80 -5.66
N ARG A 54 3.28 -24.66 -5.29
CA ARG A 54 4.24 -25.77 -5.18
C ARG A 54 4.46 -26.21 -3.73
N ASP A 55 4.31 -25.28 -2.79
CA ASP A 55 4.47 -25.54 -1.36
C ASP A 55 3.61 -24.56 -0.53
N VAL A 56 3.41 -24.86 0.76
CA VAL A 56 2.76 -23.97 1.71
C VAL A 56 3.55 -23.97 3.02
N ARG A 57 4.11 -22.80 3.37
CA ARG A 57 4.73 -22.59 4.68
C ARG A 57 3.64 -22.30 5.70
N THR A 58 3.65 -23.00 6.82
CA THR A 58 2.61 -22.85 7.85
C THR A 58 3.21 -22.64 9.24
N ALA A 59 2.54 -21.85 10.06
CA ALA A 59 2.78 -21.81 11.50
C ALA A 59 1.46 -21.95 12.27
N GLY A 60 1.49 -22.61 13.42
CA GLY A 60 0.33 -22.82 14.30
C GLY A 60 -0.10 -21.57 15.07
N ILE A 61 0.00 -20.40 14.45
CA ILE A 61 -0.48 -19.11 14.96
C ILE A 61 -1.76 -18.81 14.23
N ASP A 62 -2.82 -18.47 14.95
CA ASP A 62 -4.12 -18.06 14.40
C ASP A 62 -4.13 -16.53 14.20
N PRO A 63 -3.92 -16.01 12.97
CA PRO A 63 -4.01 -14.58 12.72
C PRO A 63 -5.46 -14.14 12.61
N TYR A 64 -5.72 -12.84 12.75
CA TYR A 64 -7.07 -12.31 12.61
C TYR A 64 -7.39 -11.92 11.15
N ASP A 65 -6.60 -11.02 10.52
CA ASP A 65 -6.72 -10.58 9.11
C ASP A 65 -5.32 -10.26 8.58
N VAL A 66 -4.71 -11.17 7.81
CA VAL A 66 -3.42 -10.90 7.17
C VAL A 66 -3.64 -10.21 5.84
N GLU A 67 -3.15 -8.98 5.71
CA GLU A 67 -3.45 -8.16 4.54
C GLU A 67 -2.26 -8.02 3.58
N ASP A 68 -1.03 -8.04 4.08
CA ASP A 68 0.13 -7.91 3.20
C ASP A 68 1.33 -8.67 3.76
N LEU A 69 2.37 -8.81 2.93
CA LEU A 69 3.64 -9.36 3.37
C LEU A 69 4.84 -8.66 2.73
N ALA A 70 5.96 -8.70 3.44
CA ALA A 70 7.26 -8.25 2.97
C ALA A 70 8.30 -9.38 3.10
N LEU A 71 9.33 -9.32 2.26
CA LEU A 71 10.42 -10.29 2.22
C LEU A 71 11.75 -9.59 2.53
N THR A 72 12.53 -10.15 3.45
CA THR A 72 13.91 -9.69 3.69
C THR A 72 14.90 -10.39 2.74
N ALA A 73 16.09 -9.80 2.58
CA ALA A 73 17.17 -10.40 1.78
C ALA A 73 17.60 -11.80 2.29
N ASP A 74 17.42 -12.07 3.59
CA ASP A 74 17.76 -13.35 4.22
C ASP A 74 16.64 -14.40 4.07
N GLY A 75 15.50 -14.04 3.45
CA GLY A 75 14.39 -14.95 3.18
C GLY A 75 13.30 -14.98 4.26
N ASP A 76 13.34 -14.05 5.21
CA ASP A 76 12.31 -13.96 6.25
C ASP A 76 11.07 -13.27 5.69
N LEU A 77 9.92 -13.87 5.93
CA LEU A 77 8.63 -13.33 5.53
C LEU A 77 7.99 -12.61 6.71
N TRP A 78 7.65 -11.35 6.51
CA TRP A 78 6.91 -10.52 7.46
C TRP A 78 5.48 -10.40 6.98
N LEU A 79 4.51 -10.84 7.77
CA LEU A 79 3.09 -10.81 7.43
C LEU A 79 2.39 -9.78 8.33
N ALA A 80 1.57 -8.92 7.74
CA ALA A 80 0.82 -7.89 8.43
C ALA A 80 -0.58 -8.37 8.79
N ASP A 81 -0.77 -8.80 10.05
CA ASP A 81 -2.10 -9.06 10.62
C ASP A 81 -2.69 -7.73 11.11
N THR A 82 -3.15 -6.94 10.15
CA THR A 82 -3.50 -5.52 10.30
C THR A 82 -4.89 -5.14 9.81
N GLY A 83 -5.63 -6.05 9.19
CA GLY A 83 -7.01 -5.78 8.77
C GLY A 83 -7.92 -5.51 9.98
N ASP A 84 -8.72 -4.46 9.85
CA ASP A 84 -9.69 -4.01 10.84
C ASP A 84 -10.79 -3.15 10.20
N ASN A 85 -11.46 -3.68 9.18
CA ASN A 85 -12.64 -3.07 8.52
C ASN A 85 -13.69 -2.49 9.49
N SER A 86 -13.72 -2.97 10.74
CA SER A 86 -14.65 -2.58 11.79
C SER A 86 -14.12 -1.51 12.75
N LEU A 87 -12.83 -1.17 12.69
CA LEU A 87 -12.11 -0.24 13.56
C LEU A 87 -12.31 -0.56 15.06
N ARG A 88 -12.13 -1.84 15.42
CA ARG A 88 -12.41 -2.38 16.76
C ARG A 88 -11.20 -3.06 17.42
N ARG A 89 -10.09 -3.24 16.71
CA ARG A 89 -8.92 -3.95 17.22
C ARG A 89 -8.04 -2.99 18.02
N ASP A 90 -7.94 -3.25 19.33
CA ASP A 90 -7.01 -2.53 20.21
C ASP A 90 -5.54 -2.78 19.83
N THR A 91 -5.24 -3.92 19.19
CA THR A 91 -3.90 -4.27 18.72
C THR A 91 -3.92 -4.93 17.35
N VAL A 92 -2.87 -4.66 16.57
CA VAL A 92 -2.52 -5.38 15.35
C VAL A 92 -1.24 -6.19 15.57
N ALA A 93 -0.84 -7.01 14.61
CA ALA A 93 0.38 -7.81 14.73
C ALA A 93 1.22 -7.83 13.45
N LEU A 94 2.53 -7.99 13.64
CA LEU A 94 3.43 -8.47 12.60
C LEU A 94 3.85 -9.90 12.96
N HIS A 95 3.71 -10.81 12.01
CA HIS A 95 4.25 -12.16 12.13
C HIS A 95 5.53 -12.27 11.30
N VAL A 96 6.57 -12.90 11.85
CA VAL A 96 7.81 -13.14 11.12
C VAL A 96 8.02 -14.64 10.99
N MET A 97 8.08 -15.14 9.76
CA MET A 97 8.38 -16.53 9.41
C MET A 97 9.80 -16.62 8.82
N PRO A 98 10.80 -17.03 9.61
CA PRO A 98 12.16 -17.14 9.12
C PRO A 98 12.30 -18.21 8.03
N ALA A 99 13.23 -18.03 7.09
CA ALA A 99 13.46 -18.99 6.01
C ALA A 99 13.68 -20.43 6.52
N GLY A 100 14.35 -20.58 7.67
CA GLY A 100 14.59 -21.87 8.34
C GLY A 100 13.39 -22.49 9.06
N GLY A 101 12.23 -21.82 9.07
CA GLY A 101 11.01 -22.28 9.71
C GLY A 101 10.73 -21.63 11.08
N GLY A 102 9.57 -21.97 11.64
CA GLY A 102 9.02 -21.32 12.83
C GLY A 102 8.31 -20.00 12.52
N ALA A 103 7.80 -19.35 13.58
CA ALA A 103 7.22 -18.02 13.47
C ALA A 103 7.30 -17.27 14.80
N SER A 104 7.45 -15.95 14.71
CA SER A 104 7.35 -15.01 15.83
C SER A 104 6.14 -14.10 15.64
N LEU A 105 5.59 -13.61 16.76
CA LEU A 105 4.46 -12.67 16.78
C LEU A 105 4.87 -11.42 17.57
N TYR A 106 4.66 -10.26 16.96
CA TYR A 106 4.90 -8.96 17.59
C TYR A 106 3.62 -8.14 17.61
N ARG A 107 3.16 -7.73 18.80
CA ARG A 107 1.93 -6.94 18.97
C ARG A 107 2.23 -5.45 18.88
N LEU A 108 1.31 -4.72 18.26
CA LEU A 108 1.43 -3.29 17.99
C LEU A 108 0.13 -2.56 18.34
N THR A 109 0.25 -1.30 18.77
CA THR A 109 -0.91 -0.40 19.01
C THR A 109 -0.74 0.90 18.26
N TYR A 110 -1.76 1.32 17.54
CA TYR A 110 -1.80 2.67 16.96
C TYR A 110 -1.91 3.76 18.04
N PRO A 111 -1.29 4.94 17.83
CA PRO A 111 -1.32 6.03 18.80
C PRO A 111 -2.64 6.83 18.78
N ASP A 112 -3.42 6.71 17.71
CA ASP A 112 -4.62 7.52 17.41
C ASP A 112 -5.92 6.71 17.27
N GLY A 113 -5.90 5.45 17.72
CA GLY A 113 -7.05 4.53 17.69
C GLY A 113 -6.91 3.43 16.63
N PRO A 114 -7.86 2.48 16.56
CA PRO A 114 -7.80 1.40 15.59
C PRO A 114 -7.83 1.91 14.14
N HIS A 115 -7.05 1.28 13.28
CA HIS A 115 -7.01 1.53 11.84
C HIS A 115 -7.04 0.21 11.08
N ASP A 116 -7.75 0.24 9.96
CA ASP A 116 -7.67 -0.77 8.90
C ASP A 116 -6.42 -0.49 8.05
N ALA A 117 -5.52 -1.46 7.92
CA ALA A 117 -4.29 -1.27 7.17
C ALA A 117 -3.93 -2.49 6.33
N GLU A 118 -3.52 -2.20 5.09
CA GLU A 118 -3.51 -3.17 3.99
C GLU A 118 -2.15 -3.26 3.30
N ALA A 119 -1.16 -2.55 3.83
CA ALA A 119 0.10 -2.39 3.13
C ALA A 119 1.26 -2.41 4.12
N LEU A 120 2.24 -3.26 3.81
CA LEU A 120 3.47 -3.42 4.58
C LEU A 120 4.69 -3.17 3.70
N MET A 121 5.61 -2.36 4.20
CA MET A 121 6.95 -2.23 3.62
C MET A 121 8.01 -2.41 4.69
N LEU A 122 9.16 -2.96 4.31
CA LEU A 122 10.35 -2.92 5.15
C LEU A 122 11.31 -1.88 4.61
N GLY A 123 11.82 -1.02 5.48
CA GLY A 123 12.96 -0.16 5.16
C GLY A 123 14.20 -1.01 4.91
N SER A 124 15.21 -0.42 4.26
CA SER A 124 16.52 -1.05 4.08
C SER A 124 17.25 -1.37 5.39
N ASP A 125 16.81 -0.76 6.49
CA ASP A 125 17.24 -1.00 7.87
C ASP A 125 16.41 -2.09 8.58
N GLY A 126 15.47 -2.73 7.88
CA GLY A 126 14.56 -3.76 8.41
C GLY A 126 13.38 -3.20 9.22
N VAL A 127 13.21 -1.87 9.29
CA VAL A 127 12.10 -1.26 10.05
C VAL A 127 10.80 -1.40 9.26
N PRO A 128 9.71 -1.95 9.84
CA PRO A 128 8.43 -2.06 9.15
C PRO A 128 7.66 -0.74 9.13
N TYR A 129 7.00 -0.49 8.01
CA TYR A 129 6.09 0.62 7.75
C TYR A 129 4.74 0.07 7.36
N ILE A 130 3.71 0.44 8.11
CA ILE A 130 2.31 0.04 7.89
C ILE A 130 1.57 1.24 7.31
N VAL A 131 0.79 1.01 6.25
CA VAL A 131 0.01 2.06 5.57
C VAL A 131 -1.49 1.74 5.64
N THR A 132 -2.28 2.68 6.15
CA THR A 132 -3.71 2.48 6.39
C THR A 132 -4.57 2.65 5.13
N LYS A 133 -5.71 1.97 5.07
CA LYS A 133 -6.71 2.11 4.01
C LYS A 133 -7.80 3.07 4.46
N GLU A 134 -7.64 4.33 4.07
CA GLU A 134 -8.54 5.39 4.52
C GLU A 134 -9.51 5.78 3.39
N PRO A 135 -10.81 5.43 3.48
CA PRO A 135 -11.82 5.83 2.49
C PRO A 135 -12.05 7.34 2.43
N LEU A 136 -11.70 8.04 3.52
CA LEU A 136 -11.86 9.48 3.65
C LEU A 136 -10.55 10.09 4.16
N GLY A 137 -9.81 10.73 3.27
CA GLY A 137 -8.60 11.46 3.64
C GLY A 137 -7.33 10.80 3.12
N SER A 138 -6.24 10.99 3.87
CA SER A 138 -4.92 10.49 3.52
C SER A 138 -4.63 9.21 4.30
N ALA A 139 -4.11 8.19 3.63
CA ALA A 139 -3.58 6.99 4.27
C ALA A 139 -2.50 7.38 5.29
N GLY A 140 -2.61 6.91 6.53
CA GLY A 140 -1.59 7.12 7.55
C GLY A 140 -0.42 6.17 7.36
N ILE A 141 0.80 6.64 7.68
CA ILE A 141 2.01 5.81 7.63
C ILE A 141 2.56 5.69 9.04
N TYR A 142 2.72 4.46 9.51
CA TYR A 142 3.08 4.13 10.88
C TYR A 142 4.30 3.23 10.93
N ARG A 143 5.11 3.34 11.97
CA ARG A 143 6.20 2.40 12.28
C ARG A 143 6.33 2.18 13.78
N PRO A 144 6.94 1.08 14.25
CA PRO A 144 7.22 0.86 15.67
C PRO A 144 8.05 2.00 16.28
N THR A 145 7.71 2.42 17.50
CA THR A 145 8.45 3.46 18.24
C THR A 145 9.71 2.92 18.93
N ALA A 146 9.82 1.61 19.06
CA ALA A 146 10.95 0.89 19.64
C ALA A 146 11.15 -0.45 18.89
N GLU A 147 12.23 -1.15 19.23
CA GLU A 147 12.48 -2.50 18.73
C GLU A 147 11.29 -3.44 19.05
N LEU A 148 10.99 -4.35 18.12
CA LEU A 148 9.93 -5.34 18.31
C LEU A 148 10.36 -6.41 19.30
N VAL A 149 9.56 -6.61 20.35
CA VAL A 149 9.83 -7.61 21.39
C VAL A 149 8.66 -8.58 21.47
N ALA A 150 8.95 -9.87 21.31
CA ALA A 150 7.94 -10.92 21.40
C ALA A 150 7.32 -10.95 22.81
N GLY A 151 5.99 -11.06 22.88
CA GLY A 151 5.25 -11.04 24.15
C GLY A 151 5.05 -9.66 24.76
N GLN A 152 5.51 -8.59 24.11
CA GLN A 152 5.20 -7.21 24.48
C GLN A 152 4.41 -6.53 23.36
N THR A 153 3.63 -5.51 23.74
CA THR A 153 2.94 -4.63 22.80
C THR A 153 3.78 -3.37 22.62
N VAL A 154 4.25 -3.13 21.40
CA VAL A 154 5.07 -1.95 21.05
C VAL A 154 4.18 -0.87 20.41
N PRO A 155 4.18 0.37 20.91
CA PRO A 155 3.42 1.45 20.27
C PRO A 155 3.95 1.76 18.88
N LEU A 156 3.03 2.00 17.93
CA LEU A 156 3.33 2.62 16.65
C LEU A 156 3.40 4.15 16.80
N GLY A 157 4.23 4.78 15.98
CA GLY A 157 4.27 6.22 15.80
C GLY A 157 3.85 6.56 14.37
N LYS A 158 2.96 7.55 14.21
CA LYS A 158 2.61 8.12 12.91
C LYS A 158 3.78 8.94 12.38
N VAL A 159 4.34 8.53 11.26
CA VAL A 159 5.54 9.12 10.66
C VAL A 159 5.28 9.85 9.35
N GLY A 160 4.06 9.75 8.84
CA GLY A 160 3.64 10.49 7.66
C GLY A 160 2.21 10.16 7.27
N SER A 161 1.82 10.69 6.12
CA SER A 161 0.58 10.37 5.44
C SER A 161 0.80 10.37 3.93
N LEU A 162 0.07 9.52 3.23
CA LEU A 162 0.07 9.43 1.78
C LEU A 162 -1.28 9.91 1.24
N THR A 163 -1.24 10.87 0.31
CA THR A 163 -2.41 11.32 -0.44
C THR A 163 -2.23 10.94 -1.89
N VAL A 164 -3.16 10.15 -2.41
CA VAL A 164 -3.27 9.81 -3.83
C VAL A 164 -4.45 10.56 -4.43
N SER A 165 -4.28 11.08 -5.64
CA SER A 165 -5.35 11.81 -6.33
C SER A 165 -6.30 10.83 -7.01
N ALA A 166 -7.59 11.10 -6.94
CA ALA A 166 -8.60 10.30 -7.63
C ALA A 166 -8.33 10.23 -9.14
N THR A 167 -8.57 9.05 -9.72
CA THR A 167 -8.41 8.77 -11.14
C THR A 167 -9.73 8.26 -11.74
N GLN A 168 -9.74 8.13 -13.08
CA GLN A 168 -10.84 7.48 -13.81
C GLN A 168 -10.45 6.06 -14.26
N THR A 169 -9.39 5.48 -13.68
CA THR A 169 -8.99 4.11 -13.99
C THR A 169 -10.08 3.17 -13.46
N PRO A 170 -10.68 2.31 -14.32
CA PRO A 170 -11.79 1.46 -13.89
C PRO A 170 -11.31 0.29 -13.05
N GLY A 171 -12.14 -0.14 -12.09
CA GLY A 171 -11.90 -1.28 -11.23
C GLY A 171 -12.26 -1.01 -9.78
N GLY A 172 -12.00 -2.00 -8.94
CA GLY A 172 -12.36 -2.01 -7.53
C GLY A 172 -13.82 -2.39 -7.24
N PRO A 173 -14.12 -2.66 -5.97
CA PRO A 173 -15.40 -3.20 -5.54
C PRO A 173 -16.49 -2.13 -5.38
N MET A 174 -16.13 -0.86 -5.39
CA MET A 174 -17.02 0.27 -5.14
C MET A 174 -17.32 1.06 -6.41
N ALA A 175 -18.43 1.81 -6.37
CA ALA A 175 -18.79 2.67 -7.48
C ALA A 175 -18.06 4.02 -7.39
N GLY A 176 -17.66 4.54 -8.54
CA GLY A 176 -17.06 5.87 -8.65
C GLY A 176 -15.54 5.84 -8.50
N SER A 177 -14.97 6.94 -8.01
CA SER A 177 -13.51 7.12 -7.96
C SER A 177 -12.88 6.76 -6.61
N ILE A 178 -13.65 6.24 -5.65
CA ILE A 178 -13.14 5.95 -4.30
C ILE A 178 -12.08 4.85 -4.32
N ASP A 179 -12.24 3.83 -5.18
CA ASP A 179 -11.28 2.74 -5.32
C ASP A 179 -9.92 3.22 -5.83
N SER A 180 -9.89 4.31 -6.60
CA SER A 180 -8.64 4.87 -7.09
C SER A 180 -7.75 5.51 -6.02
N VAL A 181 -8.28 5.74 -4.81
CA VAL A 181 -7.55 6.39 -3.72
C VAL A 181 -7.27 5.50 -2.51
N LEU A 182 -7.87 4.32 -2.45
CA LEU A 182 -7.71 3.39 -1.33
C LEU A 182 -6.47 2.54 -1.51
N VAL A 183 -5.54 2.62 -0.55
CA VAL A 183 -4.33 1.78 -0.54
C VAL A 183 -4.70 0.34 -0.23
N THR A 184 -4.18 -0.60 -1.01
CA THR A 184 -4.43 -2.04 -0.85
C THR A 184 -3.17 -2.90 -0.80
N GLY A 185 -2.00 -2.29 -1.01
CA GLY A 185 -0.74 -3.01 -0.95
C GLY A 185 0.45 -2.10 -1.20
N ALA A 186 1.63 -2.48 -0.74
CA ALA A 186 2.85 -1.74 -1.02
C ALA A 186 4.06 -2.66 -1.08
N ALA A 187 5.11 -2.20 -1.76
CA ALA A 187 6.35 -2.96 -1.85
C ALA A 187 7.56 -2.04 -2.00
N MET A 188 8.73 -2.52 -1.58
CA MET A 188 10.00 -1.88 -1.89
C MET A 188 10.77 -2.76 -2.87
N SER A 189 11.35 -2.12 -3.89
CA SER A 189 12.26 -2.80 -4.82
C SER A 189 13.47 -3.40 -4.10
N HIS A 190 13.99 -4.51 -4.62
CA HIS A 190 15.13 -5.23 -4.04
C HIS A 190 16.38 -4.35 -3.86
N ASP A 191 16.61 -3.37 -4.74
CA ASP A 191 17.73 -2.43 -4.62
C ASP A 191 17.43 -1.22 -3.71
N GLY A 192 16.23 -1.16 -3.12
CA GLY A 192 15.77 -0.08 -2.24
C GLY A 192 15.56 1.26 -2.95
N THR A 193 15.60 1.31 -4.28
CA THR A 193 15.60 2.59 -5.02
C THR A 193 14.21 3.07 -5.44
N VAL A 194 13.20 2.22 -5.34
CA VAL A 194 11.81 2.52 -5.66
C VAL A 194 10.89 1.90 -4.61
N VAL A 195 9.91 2.69 -4.16
CA VAL A 195 8.77 2.26 -3.37
C VAL A 195 7.56 2.22 -4.29
N ALA A 196 6.77 1.16 -4.24
CA ALA A 196 5.50 1.06 -4.94
C ALA A 196 4.36 1.07 -3.93
N VAL A 197 3.29 1.81 -4.24
CA VAL A 197 2.02 1.74 -3.52
C VAL A 197 0.93 1.41 -4.51
N ARG A 198 0.06 0.48 -4.14
CA ARG A 198 -1.12 0.09 -4.87
C ARG A 198 -2.33 0.81 -4.32
N THR A 199 -3.19 1.27 -5.21
CA THR A 199 -4.63 1.37 -4.95
C THR A 199 -5.37 0.33 -5.76
N TYR A 200 -6.66 0.08 -5.48
CA TYR A 200 -7.44 -0.92 -6.23
C TYR A 200 -7.25 -0.85 -7.75
N THR A 201 -7.08 0.36 -8.31
CA THR A 201 -7.02 0.62 -9.75
C THR A 201 -5.66 1.05 -10.30
N ASP A 202 -4.73 1.53 -9.48
CA ASP A 202 -3.48 2.14 -9.96
C ASP A 202 -2.27 1.69 -9.12
N ALA A 203 -1.10 1.59 -9.76
CA ALA A 203 0.19 1.47 -9.07
C ALA A 203 0.96 2.79 -9.15
N TYR A 204 1.53 3.23 -8.04
CA TYR A 204 2.31 4.46 -7.91
C TYR A 204 3.75 4.13 -7.55
N LEU A 205 4.69 4.45 -8.44
CA LEU A 205 6.11 4.15 -8.26
C LEU A 205 6.88 5.40 -7.85
N TYR A 206 7.32 5.43 -6.59
CA TYR A 206 8.03 6.54 -5.95
C TYR A 206 9.56 6.29 -5.99
N PRO A 207 10.36 7.15 -6.64
CA PRO A 207 11.81 7.03 -6.61
C PRO A 207 12.37 7.41 -5.23
N ALA A 208 13.10 6.49 -4.60
CA ALA A 208 13.53 6.61 -3.20
C ALA A 208 14.93 7.23 -2.97
N SER A 209 15.77 7.38 -4.01
CA SER A 209 17.10 8.05 -4.03
C SER A 209 17.87 8.21 -2.69
N GLY A 210 17.92 7.18 -1.83
CA GLY A 210 18.62 7.22 -0.54
C GLY A 210 17.94 7.99 0.60
N GLY A 211 16.73 8.54 0.41
CA GLY A 211 15.99 9.27 1.45
C GLY A 211 15.12 8.38 2.36
N GLY A 212 15.07 7.08 2.08
CA GLY A 212 14.17 6.13 2.75
C GLY A 212 12.71 6.26 2.31
N ILE A 213 11.86 5.38 2.85
CA ILE A 213 10.45 5.23 2.45
C ILE A 213 9.68 6.55 2.60
N ILE A 214 9.79 7.23 3.74
CA ILE A 214 9.02 8.46 4.00
C ILE A 214 9.38 9.58 3.02
N ALA A 215 10.67 9.78 2.73
CA ALA A 215 11.08 10.78 1.75
C ALA A 215 10.67 10.39 0.32
N ALA A 216 10.63 9.10 -0.01
CA ALA A 216 10.17 8.60 -1.30
C ALA A 216 8.69 8.95 -1.52
N LEU A 217 7.84 8.66 -0.53
CA LEU A 217 6.39 8.87 -0.60
C LEU A 217 5.96 10.35 -0.65
N GLN A 218 6.89 11.28 -0.40
CA GLN A 218 6.67 12.73 -0.56
C GLN A 218 6.98 13.23 -1.99
N ARG A 219 7.49 12.38 -2.87
CA ARG A 219 7.84 12.75 -4.25
C ARG A 219 6.70 12.47 -5.20
N GLU A 220 6.75 13.11 -6.37
CA GLU A 220 5.85 12.80 -7.46
C GLU A 220 6.08 11.35 -7.96
N PRO A 221 5.04 10.50 -7.96
CA PRO A 221 5.16 9.13 -8.43
C PRO A 221 5.06 9.02 -9.95
N LEU A 222 5.67 7.98 -10.49
CA LEU A 222 5.28 7.47 -11.80
C LEU A 222 4.04 6.58 -11.64
N ARG A 223 2.88 7.09 -12.05
CA ARG A 223 1.61 6.34 -12.02
C ARG A 223 1.50 5.37 -13.20
N VAL A 224 1.05 4.15 -12.90
CA VAL A 224 0.72 3.10 -13.86
C VAL A 224 -0.74 2.65 -13.64
N PRO A 225 -1.66 2.93 -14.58
CA PRO A 225 -3.01 2.39 -14.53
C PRO A 225 -2.97 0.86 -14.65
N LEU A 226 -3.66 0.17 -13.74
CA LEU A 226 -3.79 -1.28 -13.77
C LEU A 226 -5.02 -1.71 -14.59
N PRO A 227 -5.09 -2.99 -15.01
CA PRO A 227 -6.28 -3.51 -15.69
C PRO A 227 -7.54 -3.39 -14.82
N HIS A 228 -8.71 -3.43 -15.47
CA HIS A 228 -10.00 -3.40 -14.80
C HIS A 228 -10.22 -4.69 -13.98
N GLU A 229 -9.67 -4.69 -12.78
CA GLU A 229 -9.74 -5.75 -11.79
C GLU A 229 -10.85 -5.39 -10.78
N PRO A 230 -11.72 -6.34 -10.39
CA PRO A 230 -12.81 -6.05 -9.46
C PRO A 230 -12.30 -5.82 -8.03
N GLN A 231 -11.10 -6.28 -7.70
CA GLN A 231 -10.60 -6.35 -6.32
C GLN A 231 -9.07 -6.52 -6.35
N GLY A 232 -8.37 -5.42 -6.60
CA GLY A 232 -6.92 -5.40 -6.78
C GLY A 232 -6.14 -5.14 -5.50
N GLU A 233 -5.26 -6.07 -5.10
CA GLU A 233 -4.66 -6.09 -3.74
C GLU A 233 -3.13 -5.97 -3.73
N ALA A 234 -2.41 -6.90 -4.35
CA ALA A 234 -0.98 -7.02 -4.08
C ALA A 234 -0.08 -6.32 -5.12
N LEU A 235 1.11 -5.92 -4.66
CA LEU A 235 2.27 -5.59 -5.51
C LEU A 235 3.52 -6.33 -5.02
N ALA A 236 4.36 -6.77 -5.96
CA ALA A 236 5.69 -7.30 -5.66
C ALA A 236 6.74 -6.74 -6.62
N PHE A 237 8.01 -6.81 -6.23
CA PHE A 237 9.12 -6.58 -7.15
C PHE A 237 9.86 -7.88 -7.45
N GLU A 238 10.13 -8.09 -8.73
CA GLU A 238 11.16 -9.04 -9.18
C GLU A 238 12.56 -8.42 -9.04
N PRO A 239 13.62 -9.24 -8.87
CA PRO A 239 15.00 -8.75 -8.79
C PRO A 239 15.46 -7.98 -10.04
N ASP A 240 14.86 -8.20 -11.20
CA ASP A 240 15.18 -7.49 -12.45
C ASP A 240 14.55 -6.08 -12.53
N GLY A 241 13.74 -5.70 -11.54
CA GLY A 241 13.04 -4.43 -11.48
C GLY A 241 11.67 -4.41 -12.15
N THR A 242 11.14 -5.57 -12.54
CA THR A 242 9.73 -5.75 -12.92
C THR A 242 8.84 -5.61 -11.68
N VAL A 243 7.70 -4.92 -11.84
CA VAL A 243 6.64 -4.93 -10.83
C VAL A 243 5.62 -5.99 -11.19
N LEU A 244 5.21 -6.79 -10.21
CA LEU A 244 4.08 -7.69 -10.30
C LEU A 244 2.88 -7.08 -9.59
N SER A 245 1.68 -7.36 -10.11
CA SER A 245 0.40 -6.92 -9.57
C SER A 245 -0.55 -8.12 -9.54
N ALA A 246 -1.23 -8.34 -8.42
CA ALA A 246 -2.23 -9.40 -8.28
C ALA A 246 -3.54 -8.85 -7.71
N SER A 247 -4.60 -9.61 -7.91
CA SER A 247 -5.98 -9.28 -7.56
C SER A 247 -6.64 -10.53 -6.99
N GLU A 248 -7.62 -10.35 -6.11
CA GLU A 248 -8.46 -11.44 -5.63
C GLU A 248 -9.18 -12.17 -6.78
N GLY A 249 -9.66 -13.37 -6.47
CA GLY A 249 -10.27 -14.28 -7.41
C GLY A 249 -9.26 -14.84 -8.40
N SER A 250 -9.76 -15.54 -9.40
CA SER A 250 -8.89 -16.20 -10.37
C SER A 250 -8.31 -15.23 -11.41
N HIS A 251 -7.94 -13.99 -11.09
CA HIS A 251 -7.41 -13.02 -12.06
C HIS A 251 -5.93 -13.27 -12.39
N PRO A 252 -5.45 -12.81 -13.56
CA PRO A 252 -4.05 -12.98 -13.90
C PRO A 252 -3.14 -12.09 -13.07
N VAL A 253 -2.00 -12.62 -12.66
CA VAL A 253 -0.88 -11.81 -12.20
C VAL A 253 -0.37 -11.00 -13.39
N ARG A 254 -0.25 -9.68 -13.21
CA ARG A 254 0.24 -8.74 -14.21
C ARG A 254 1.70 -8.42 -13.94
N ALA A 255 2.50 -8.34 -14.99
CA ALA A 255 3.88 -7.88 -14.95
C ALA A 255 4.01 -6.52 -15.64
N ILE A 256 4.82 -5.63 -15.06
CA ILE A 256 5.17 -4.32 -15.61
C ILE A 256 6.70 -4.29 -15.75
N PRO A 257 7.27 -4.82 -16.86
CA PRO A 257 8.71 -4.85 -17.05
C PRO A 257 9.29 -3.45 -17.14
N GLY A 258 10.51 -3.27 -16.63
CA GLY A 258 11.20 -1.98 -16.70
C GLY A 258 10.70 -0.92 -15.71
N ALA A 259 9.85 -1.31 -14.75
CA ALA A 259 9.20 -0.42 -13.79
C ALA A 259 10.20 0.39 -12.96
N VAL A 260 11.19 -0.26 -12.36
CA VAL A 260 12.22 0.40 -11.54
C VAL A 260 13.03 1.40 -12.36
N GLN A 261 13.48 1.02 -13.56
CA GLN A 261 14.30 1.91 -14.38
C GLN A 261 13.51 3.14 -14.84
N ALA A 262 12.22 2.97 -15.18
CA ALA A 262 11.37 4.09 -15.56
C ALA A 262 11.07 5.03 -14.38
N ALA A 263 10.79 4.51 -13.18
CA ALA A 263 10.54 5.32 -12.00
C ALA A 263 11.76 6.17 -11.61
N ARG A 264 12.97 5.59 -11.68
CA ARG A 264 14.22 6.33 -11.47
C ARG A 264 14.43 7.43 -12.51
N ALA A 265 14.17 7.13 -13.79
CA ALA A 265 14.25 8.12 -14.86
C ALA A 265 13.21 9.25 -14.70
N HIS A 266 12.01 8.93 -14.21
CA HIS A 266 10.98 9.91 -13.86
C HIS A 266 11.47 10.87 -12.77
N GLY A 267 12.04 10.33 -11.68
CA GLY A 267 12.59 11.14 -10.59
C GLY A 267 13.71 12.10 -11.02
N MET A 268 14.65 11.63 -11.86
CA MET A 268 15.74 12.47 -12.37
C MET A 268 15.24 13.66 -13.20
N ARG A 269 14.15 13.48 -13.96
CA ARG A 269 13.56 14.56 -14.75
C ARG A 269 12.90 15.62 -13.87
N GLY A 270 12.15 15.19 -12.85
CA GLY A 270 11.52 16.09 -11.89
C GLY A 270 12.51 16.97 -11.12
N SER A 271 13.72 16.47 -10.85
CA SER A 271 14.77 17.27 -10.21
C SER A 271 15.49 18.26 -11.14
N SER A 272 15.46 18.03 -12.47
CA SER A 272 16.16 18.87 -13.46
C SER A 272 15.39 20.13 -13.88
N SER A 273 14.13 20.29 -13.48
CA SER A 273 13.27 21.42 -13.87
C SER A 273 13.33 22.65 -12.95
N THR A 274 14.27 22.73 -12.00
CA THR A 274 14.49 23.95 -11.19
C THR A 274 15.83 24.59 -11.54
N PRO A 275 15.88 25.59 -12.45
CA PRO A 275 17.03 26.49 -12.51
C PRO A 275 17.11 27.28 -11.19
N PRO A 276 18.28 27.44 -10.56
CA PRO A 276 18.43 28.38 -9.47
C PRO A 276 18.19 29.78 -10.05
N GLN A 277 17.07 30.40 -9.67
CA GLN A 277 16.82 31.80 -9.91
C GLN A 277 17.86 32.58 -9.10
N ARG A 278 18.99 32.91 -9.73
CA ARG A 278 19.90 33.94 -9.22
C ARG A 278 19.12 35.24 -9.20
N THR A 279 18.56 35.59 -8.05
CA THR A 279 18.14 36.95 -7.76
C THR A 279 19.40 37.80 -7.67
N THR A 280 19.84 38.36 -8.78
CA THR A 280 20.73 39.52 -8.78
C THR A 280 19.94 40.69 -8.23
N SER A 281 20.08 40.94 -6.92
CA SER A 281 19.65 42.19 -6.30
C SER A 281 20.63 43.29 -6.74
N SER A 282 20.25 44.02 -7.78
CA SER A 282 20.85 45.32 -8.10
C SER A 282 19.97 46.40 -7.47
N ALA A 283 20.47 46.98 -6.38
CA ALA A 283 19.91 48.16 -5.75
C ALA A 283 20.06 49.36 -6.68
N GLN A 284 18.94 50.04 -6.96
CA GLN A 284 18.92 51.42 -7.42
C GLN A 284 17.58 52.06 -7.01
N ALA A 285 17.67 53.06 -6.11
CA ALA A 285 16.63 54.06 -5.87
C ALA A 285 16.77 55.18 -6.93
N PRO A 286 15.72 55.96 -7.25
CA PRO A 286 15.29 57.03 -6.34
C PRO A 286 13.76 57.36 -6.28
N GLU A 287 13.45 58.04 -5.18
CA GLU A 287 12.40 59.02 -4.82
C GLU A 287 11.19 59.33 -5.75
N GLY A 288 10.00 59.48 -5.13
CA GLY A 288 8.94 60.38 -5.64
C GLY A 288 7.47 60.09 -5.26
N THR A 289 7.03 60.65 -4.13
CA THR A 289 5.69 61.25 -3.83
C THR A 289 4.36 60.45 -3.88
N SER A 290 3.82 60.27 -2.66
CA SER A 290 2.50 60.65 -2.11
C SER A 290 1.14 60.12 -2.62
N ASP A 291 0.33 59.84 -1.60
CA ASP A 291 -1.14 59.87 -1.47
C ASP A 291 -1.97 58.61 -1.77
N GLY A 292 -2.80 58.23 -0.78
CA GLY A 292 -4.01 57.45 -1.01
C GLY A 292 -4.41 56.47 0.09
N MET A 293 -5.07 56.97 1.14
CA MET A 293 -5.91 56.21 2.07
C MET A 293 -6.88 55.27 1.36
N ALA A 294 -7.08 54.04 1.87
CA ALA A 294 -8.42 53.54 2.27
C ALA A 294 -8.40 52.08 2.75
N SER A 295 -9.26 51.85 3.74
CA SER A 295 -9.58 50.66 4.52
C SER A 295 -10.46 49.64 3.79
N ALA A 296 -10.32 48.36 4.14
CA ALA A 296 -11.37 47.33 4.34
C ALA A 296 -10.62 45.98 4.55
N ARG A 297 -10.63 45.27 5.68
CA ARG A 297 -11.70 44.74 6.57
C ARG A 297 -12.79 43.95 5.84
N GLY A 298 -12.82 42.65 6.13
CA GLY A 298 -13.91 41.71 5.87
C GLY A 298 -13.45 40.49 5.08
N ASP A 299 -13.83 39.26 5.37
CA ASP A 299 -14.34 38.65 6.59
C ASP A 299 -14.09 37.15 6.47
N ARG A 300 -13.88 36.50 7.60
CA ARG A 300 -13.86 35.04 7.73
C ARG A 300 -15.30 34.54 7.68
N HIS A 301 -15.57 33.54 6.85
CA HIS A 301 -16.67 32.61 7.12
C HIS A 301 -16.20 31.17 6.86
N GLY A 302 -15.90 30.49 7.96
CA GLY A 302 -15.91 29.04 8.02
C GLY A 302 -17.35 28.54 7.93
N LEU A 303 -17.51 27.37 7.31
CA LEU A 303 -18.74 26.60 7.37
C LEU A 303 -18.46 25.34 8.18
N SER A 304 -19.32 25.21 9.19
CA SER A 304 -19.36 24.23 10.25
C SER A 304 -19.58 22.81 9.74
N ALA A 305 -18.94 21.88 10.42
CA ALA A 305 -19.30 20.47 10.48
C ALA A 305 -20.77 20.30 10.85
N THR A 306 -21.53 19.57 10.02
CA THR A 306 -22.67 18.72 10.40
C THR A 306 -23.30 18.09 9.15
N THR A 307 -22.77 16.97 8.66
CA THR A 307 -23.62 15.91 8.07
C THR A 307 -22.89 14.56 8.12
N THR A 308 -22.76 14.00 9.32
CA THR A 308 -22.41 12.60 9.55
C THR A 308 -23.63 11.91 10.14
N LEU A 309 -24.24 10.99 9.40
CA LEU A 309 -24.98 9.79 9.84
C LEU A 309 -25.93 9.36 8.72
N LEU A 310 -25.70 8.14 8.20
CA LEU A 310 -26.65 7.21 7.53
C LEU A 310 -26.11 6.46 6.29
N ILE A 311 -24.81 6.10 6.22
CA ILE A 311 -24.35 5.09 5.23
C ILE A 311 -23.57 3.91 5.85
N ALA A 312 -23.10 3.98 7.09
CA ALA A 312 -22.30 2.89 7.70
C ALA A 312 -23.10 1.64 8.14
N GLY A 313 -24.43 1.64 8.06
CA GLY A 313 -25.27 0.50 8.50
C GLY A 313 -25.75 -0.44 7.38
N GLY A 314 -25.63 -0.04 6.11
CA GLY A 314 -26.24 -0.75 4.98
C GLY A 314 -25.36 -1.85 4.38
N LEU A 315 -24.04 -1.72 4.43
CA LEU A 315 -23.11 -2.61 3.72
C LEU A 315 -22.88 -3.95 4.43
N ALA A 316 -22.89 -3.97 5.77
CA ALA A 316 -22.70 -5.20 6.54
C ALA A 316 -23.87 -6.20 6.38
N ALA A 317 -25.09 -5.73 6.11
CA ALA A 317 -26.26 -6.60 5.94
C ALA A 317 -26.25 -7.38 4.61
N VAL A 318 -25.60 -6.85 3.57
CA VAL A 318 -25.57 -7.49 2.24
C VAL A 318 -24.57 -8.64 2.21
N ILE A 319 -23.41 -8.49 2.86
CA ILE A 319 -22.36 -9.53 2.91
C ILE A 319 -22.84 -10.77 3.70
N VAL A 320 -23.50 -10.56 4.85
CA VAL A 320 -24.05 -11.67 5.66
C VAL A 320 -25.19 -12.41 4.93
N ALA A 321 -26.01 -11.69 4.14
CA ALA A 321 -27.11 -12.30 3.40
C ALA A 321 -26.65 -13.18 2.22
N VAL A 322 -25.53 -12.83 1.58
CA VAL A 322 -24.95 -13.62 0.47
C VAL A 322 -24.25 -14.87 1.01
N ALA A 323 -23.43 -14.74 2.06
CA ALA A 323 -22.78 -15.88 2.72
C ALA A 323 -23.79 -16.88 3.31
N GLY A 324 -24.90 -16.39 3.89
CA GLY A 324 -25.98 -17.22 4.43
C GLY A 324 -26.77 -18.00 3.37
N ARG A 325 -26.91 -17.48 2.15
CA ARG A 325 -27.59 -18.17 1.04
C ARG A 325 -26.73 -19.26 0.40
N LEU A 326 -25.41 -19.06 0.34
CA LEU A 326 -24.47 -20.06 -0.20
C LEU A 326 -24.36 -21.28 0.71
N ARG A 327 -24.35 -21.10 2.04
CA ARG A 327 -24.34 -22.21 3.02
C ARG A 327 -25.61 -23.08 3.04
N ARG A 328 -26.75 -22.57 2.57
CA ARG A 328 -28.01 -23.34 2.51
C ARG A 328 -28.17 -24.16 1.23
N ARG A 329 -27.32 -23.95 0.21
CA ARG A 329 -27.38 -24.71 -1.06
C ARG A 329 -26.47 -25.94 -1.06
N THR A 330 -25.62 -26.10 -0.05
CA THR A 330 -24.65 -27.19 0.07
C THR A 330 -24.97 -28.17 1.21
N ARG A 331 -26.22 -28.20 1.68
CA ARG A 331 -26.76 -29.22 2.57
C ARG A 331 -28.03 -29.84 1.99
#